data_AF-A0A485LEZ8-F1
#
_entry.id   AF-A0A485LEZ8-F1
#
_cell.length_a   1.000
_cell.length_b   1.000
_cell.length_c   1.000
_cell.angle_alpha   90.00
_cell.angle_beta   90.00
_cell.angle_gamma   90.00
#
_symmetry.space_group_name_H-M   'P 1'
#
loop_
_entity.id
_entity.type
_entity.pdbx_description
1 polymer ?
#
loop_
_entity_poly.entity_id
_entity_poly.type
_entity_poly.pdbx_seq_one_letter_code
_entity_poly.pdbx_strand_id
1 'polypeptide(L)'
;MGITTLKLLHKEAQDMRRVQVSDLLHTIGKSQSSTGHTFSFDELKSYALDHAFPALKSSEVFFYYLDDENEQVRITNEAELKEGIRLMESEGTIFKLVISGKRQIVDQDTTISFDSECSMALFVDLSRLLEKWECAHDQVQMKKDMSALLHESGVQTALIDMMADPKFSTSFENVSAMIKTGGSVVDGVASMFSAGKVQEIASVLMEKCPHVKELLENIMHALQVQVHAFTNASSGAAAMDQPLPPLPENPFIVHRGLEFVTGQFFTDISSLTNDQAGEVMFNCGVPDDQVRGLSRESRIRWIAETILKLQKVNQALKEAKEKKEQEQEKEINSHGIMDADDVDSKPSASFVGDVSFPDGSTIRAGDTFVKTWRLKNDGKTRWPAKSRLVCVGGDHLEVGEDSVSVPILLPGKMIDVSVDMQAPIKPARYTGYWRLCTADGKRYGHRLWVDILVVGKPEVVAKPEEVAKPITNQVYVAAPVAVVETKPAASVNIPAPAPISSLAPVAVAPPVPVAVAAPPASVFVAAPAPPVVAAAPAPVAAPATPWEDQLDSLESMGFSDRVKNLSLLEAYNGDVSRALNDLL
;
A
#
# COMPACT_ATOMS: atom_id res chain seq x y z
N MET A 1 29.66 24.72 43.27
CA MET A 1 30.31 26.01 42.91
C MET A 1 29.90 26.30 41.48
N GLY A 2 29.72 27.56 41.08
CA GLY A 2 29.30 27.87 39.71
C GLY A 2 30.21 27.24 38.64
N ILE A 3 29.61 26.73 37.55
CA ILE A 3 30.37 26.23 36.39
C ILE A 3 31.32 27.32 35.88
N THR A 4 32.60 26.97 35.69
CA THR A 4 33.61 27.88 35.14
C THR A 4 33.98 27.55 33.70
N THR A 5 33.90 26.28 33.30
CA THR A 5 34.32 25.79 31.97
C THR A 5 33.21 25.00 31.29
N LEU A 6 32.96 25.28 30.03
CA LEU A 6 32.15 24.46 29.13
C LEU A 6 33.07 23.57 28.28
N LYS A 7 32.74 22.29 28.16
CA LYS A 7 33.30 21.37 27.15
C LYS A 7 32.24 21.15 26.08
N LEU A 8 32.43 21.74 24.91
CA LEU A 8 31.52 21.59 23.77
C LEU A 8 32.13 20.54 22.82
N LEU A 9 31.45 19.41 22.60
CA LEU A 9 31.89 18.34 21.70
C LEU A 9 30.98 18.30 20.46
N HIS A 10 31.50 18.67 19.30
CA HIS A 10 30.85 18.40 18.01
C HIS A 10 31.09 16.92 17.64
N LYS A 11 30.02 16.14 17.66
CA LYS A 11 30.05 14.68 17.63
C LYS A 11 30.52 14.12 16.29
N GLU A 12 30.02 14.63 15.17
CA GLU A 12 30.33 14.14 13.83
C GLU A 12 31.77 14.42 13.41
N ALA A 13 32.33 15.58 13.79
CA ALA A 13 33.74 15.90 13.53
C ALA A 13 34.72 15.43 14.63
N GLN A 14 34.22 14.90 15.75
CA GLN A 14 35.00 14.60 16.97
C GLN A 14 35.81 15.82 17.50
N ASP A 15 35.33 17.03 17.25
CA ASP A 15 35.98 18.29 17.63
C ASP A 15 35.50 18.75 19.02
N MET A 16 36.41 18.77 20.00
CA MET A 16 36.12 19.11 21.39
C MET A 16 36.79 20.41 21.80
N ARG A 17 35.97 21.43 22.07
CA ARG A 17 36.40 22.79 22.39
C ARG A 17 36.11 23.11 23.85
N ARG A 18 37.09 23.69 24.55
CA ARG A 18 36.94 24.17 25.93
C ARG A 18 36.78 25.68 25.92
N VAL A 19 35.74 26.17 26.57
CA VAL A 19 35.34 27.59 26.62
C VAL A 19 35.21 27.98 28.09
N GLN A 20 35.76 29.11 28.51
CA GLN A 20 35.44 29.63 29.85
C GLN A 20 34.08 30.33 29.81
N VAL A 21 33.30 30.15 30.88
CA VAL A 21 31.98 30.81 31.02
C VAL A 21 32.11 32.33 31.07
N SER A 22 33.27 32.86 31.51
CA SER A 22 33.64 34.28 31.38
C SER A 22 33.60 34.79 29.95
N ASP A 23 34.03 33.97 28.99
CA ASP A 23 34.27 34.39 27.61
C ASP A 23 32.93 34.39 26.84
N LEU A 24 32.10 33.38 27.12
CA LEU A 24 30.70 33.34 26.70
C LEU A 24 29.90 34.52 27.28
N LEU A 25 30.00 34.80 28.58
CA LEU A 25 29.38 35.97 29.22
C LEU A 25 29.81 37.29 28.59
N HIS A 26 31.11 37.44 28.32
CA HIS A 26 31.68 38.64 27.69
C HIS A 26 31.13 38.83 26.27
N THR A 27 31.03 37.77 25.47
CA THR A 27 30.41 37.79 24.14
C THR A 27 28.92 38.14 24.19
N ILE A 28 28.19 37.70 25.23
CA ILE A 28 26.78 38.06 25.46
C ILE A 28 26.61 39.48 26.04
N GLY A 29 27.71 40.13 26.48
CA GLY A 29 27.68 41.47 27.08
C GLY A 29 27.19 41.50 28.55
N LYS A 30 27.12 40.35 29.22
CA LYS A 30 26.72 40.24 30.64
C LYS A 30 27.93 40.23 31.56
N SER A 31 28.07 41.24 32.41
CA SER A 31 28.94 41.16 33.58
C SER A 31 28.39 40.13 34.58
N GLN A 32 29.27 39.36 35.24
CA GLN A 32 28.89 38.30 36.19
C GLN A 32 27.92 38.82 37.27
N SER A 33 26.69 38.30 37.28
CA SER A 33 25.75 38.48 38.39
C SER A 33 25.98 37.40 39.45
N SER A 34 25.71 37.73 40.71
CA SER A 34 25.97 36.86 41.87
C SER A 34 24.85 35.83 42.15
N THR A 35 24.01 35.52 41.16
CA THR A 35 22.73 34.82 41.37
C THR A 35 22.44 33.70 40.35
N GLY A 36 23.10 32.55 40.53
CA GLY A 36 22.60 31.19 40.21
C GLY A 36 22.40 30.76 38.75
N HIS A 37 22.16 31.66 37.80
CA HIS A 37 21.87 31.31 36.40
C HIS A 37 22.66 32.22 35.45
N THR A 38 23.62 31.63 34.74
CA THR A 38 24.71 32.40 34.09
C THR A 38 24.43 32.78 32.64
N PHE A 39 23.63 32.00 31.91
CA PHE A 39 23.25 32.23 30.51
C PHE A 39 21.97 31.45 30.16
N SER A 40 21.25 31.86 29.11
CA SER A 40 20.08 31.14 28.59
C SER A 40 20.47 30.03 27.59
N PHE A 41 19.50 29.19 27.20
CA PHE A 41 19.71 28.18 26.16
C PHE A 41 19.97 28.80 24.78
N ASP A 42 19.23 29.85 24.41
CA ASP A 42 19.44 30.56 23.15
C ASP A 42 20.80 31.28 23.11
N GLU A 43 21.26 31.80 24.25
CA GLU A 43 22.59 32.40 24.39
C GLU A 43 23.71 31.35 24.22
N LEU A 44 23.56 30.18 24.85
CA LEU A 44 24.47 29.05 24.69
C LEU A 44 24.49 28.53 23.24
N LYS A 45 23.32 28.36 22.63
CA LYS A 45 23.15 27.93 21.23
C LYS A 45 23.77 28.92 20.25
N SER A 46 23.52 30.22 20.43
CA SER A 46 24.10 31.28 19.61
C SER A 46 25.62 31.29 19.72
N TYR A 47 26.19 31.27 20.93
CA TYR A 47 27.65 31.19 21.10
C TYR A 47 28.25 29.92 20.47
N ALA A 48 27.59 28.77 20.65
CA ALA A 48 28.04 27.51 20.11
C ALA A 48 28.06 27.50 18.57
N LEU A 49 27.11 28.15 17.91
CA LEU A 49 27.03 28.24 16.45
C LEU A 49 27.88 29.37 15.86
N ASP A 50 27.92 30.55 16.48
CA ASP A 50 28.63 31.72 15.94
C ASP A 50 30.13 31.74 16.25
N HIS A 51 30.54 31.18 17.39
CA HIS A 51 31.92 31.26 17.86
C HIS A 51 32.59 29.90 18.03
N ALA A 52 31.90 28.91 18.62
CA ALA A 52 32.51 27.60 18.81
C ALA A 52 32.60 26.78 17.52
N PHE A 53 31.51 26.68 16.74
CA PHE A 53 31.43 25.86 15.53
C PHE A 53 30.71 26.56 14.35
N PRO A 54 31.32 27.60 13.73
CA PRO A 54 30.72 28.33 12.59
C PRO A 54 30.24 27.45 11.41
N ALA A 55 30.86 26.28 11.22
CA ALA A 55 30.48 25.32 10.18
C ALA A 55 29.09 24.69 10.39
N LEU A 56 28.52 24.78 11.60
CA LEU A 56 27.19 24.25 11.94
C LEU A 56 26.08 25.29 11.82
N LYS A 57 26.40 26.56 11.55
CA LYS A 57 25.42 27.67 11.53
C LYS A 57 24.32 27.52 10.47
N SER A 58 24.58 26.78 9.39
CA SER A 58 23.62 26.47 8.33
C SER A 58 23.01 25.07 8.44
N SER A 59 23.19 24.40 9.58
CA SER A 59 22.74 23.02 9.83
C SER A 59 21.79 23.00 11.02
N GLU A 60 20.80 22.09 11.01
CA GLU A 60 20.11 21.76 12.24
C GLU A 60 21.10 21.06 13.19
N VAL A 61 21.05 21.42 14.47
CA VAL A 61 21.86 20.80 15.53
C VAL A 61 21.08 20.64 16.81
N PHE A 62 21.33 19.52 17.47
CA PHE A 62 20.76 19.12 18.73
C PHE A 62 21.84 19.20 19.83
N PHE A 63 21.43 19.66 21.00
CA PHE A 63 22.27 19.84 22.17
C PHE A 63 21.91 18.80 23.21
N TYR A 64 22.91 18.20 23.86
CA TYR A 64 22.75 17.17 24.88
C TYR A 64 23.71 17.42 26.04
N TYR A 65 23.26 17.22 27.27
CA TYR A 65 24.17 17.05 28.42
C TYR A 65 24.46 15.57 28.68
N LEU A 66 25.32 15.30 29.65
CA LEU A 66 25.52 13.96 30.21
C LEU A 66 25.05 13.97 31.66
N ASP A 67 24.20 13.02 32.03
CA ASP A 67 23.75 12.81 33.41
C ASP A 67 24.76 11.98 34.22
N ASP A 68 24.37 11.59 35.43
CA ASP A 68 25.16 10.79 36.37
C ASP A 68 25.32 9.30 35.98
N GLU A 69 24.53 8.80 35.03
CA GLU A 69 24.74 7.47 34.42
C GLU A 69 25.55 7.55 33.10
N ASN A 70 25.92 8.77 32.67
CA ASN A 70 26.55 9.15 31.39
C ASN A 70 25.63 8.97 30.16
N GLU A 71 24.32 8.93 30.32
CA GLU A 71 23.39 8.94 29.19
C GLU A 71 23.24 10.36 28.60
N GLN A 72 22.81 10.44 27.34
CA GLN A 72 22.78 11.70 26.58
C GLN A 72 21.39 12.32 26.57
N VAL A 73 21.09 13.13 27.59
CA VAL A 73 19.81 13.83 27.73
C VAL A 73 19.78 15.07 26.83
N ARG A 74 18.77 15.16 25.95
CA ARG A 74 18.56 16.29 25.02
C ARG A 74 18.14 17.55 25.78
N ILE A 75 18.68 18.69 25.36
CA ILE A 75 18.21 20.02 25.78
C ILE A 75 17.32 20.61 24.69
N THR A 76 16.07 20.86 25.05
CA THR A 76 15.03 21.51 24.25
C THR A 76 14.59 22.84 24.86
N ASN A 77 14.70 22.99 26.19
CA ASN A 77 14.21 24.15 26.93
C ASN A 77 15.12 24.57 28.12
N GLU A 78 14.79 25.70 28.74
CA GLU A 78 15.58 26.28 29.84
C GLU A 78 15.55 25.45 31.14
N ALA A 79 14.53 24.61 31.36
CA ALA A 79 14.46 23.76 32.54
C ALA A 79 15.43 22.58 32.44
N GLU A 80 15.51 21.92 31.29
CA GLU A 80 16.51 20.88 31.00
C GLU A 80 17.94 21.43 31.07
N LEU A 81 18.18 22.65 30.58
CA LEU A 81 19.49 23.30 30.74
C LEU A 81 19.81 23.54 32.22
N LYS A 82 18.85 24.01 33.03
CA LYS A 82 19.04 24.21 34.47
C LYS A 82 19.30 22.90 35.20
N GLU A 83 18.63 21.82 34.81
CA GLU A 83 18.80 20.51 35.44
C GLU A 83 20.15 19.88 35.08
N GLY A 84 20.56 19.92 33.82
CA GLY A 84 21.92 19.52 33.41
C GLY A 84 23.00 20.36 34.11
N ILE A 85 22.79 21.66 34.29
CA ILE A 85 23.66 22.54 35.09
C ILE A 85 23.68 22.07 36.56
N ARG A 86 22.52 21.81 37.17
CA ARG A 86 22.38 21.38 38.57
C ARG A 86 23.10 20.05 38.84
N LEU A 87 22.98 19.08 37.94
CA LEU A 87 23.65 17.79 38.02
C LEU A 87 25.17 17.98 37.92
N MET A 88 25.64 18.69 36.91
CA MET A 88 27.08 18.89 36.66
C MET A 88 27.77 19.79 37.69
N GLU A 89 27.06 20.70 38.37
CA GLU A 89 27.57 21.45 39.52
C GLU A 89 27.80 20.58 40.78
N SER A 90 27.24 19.37 40.82
CA SER A 90 27.55 18.38 41.86
C SER A 90 28.82 17.58 41.54
N GLU A 91 29.11 17.31 40.25
CA GLU A 91 30.36 16.69 39.81
C GLU A 91 31.57 17.64 39.87
N GLY A 92 31.38 18.94 39.63
CA GLY A 92 32.47 19.91 39.66
C GLY A 92 32.16 21.24 38.97
N THR A 93 33.16 21.81 38.30
CA THR A 93 33.09 23.14 37.66
C THR A 93 33.04 23.09 36.13
N ILE A 94 32.84 21.90 35.55
CA ILE A 94 32.91 21.66 34.11
C ILE A 94 31.60 21.09 33.60
N PHE A 95 30.86 21.86 32.79
CA PHE A 95 29.68 21.37 32.08
C PHE A 95 30.09 20.64 30.79
N LYS A 96 29.63 19.39 30.61
CA LYS A 96 29.84 18.58 29.39
C LYS A 96 28.62 18.80 28.48
N LEU A 97 28.83 19.27 27.26
CA LEU A 97 27.76 19.46 26.27
C LEU A 97 28.16 18.81 24.94
N VAL A 98 27.32 17.91 24.44
CA VAL A 98 27.47 17.28 23.12
C VAL A 98 26.56 18.01 22.13
N ILE A 99 27.12 18.32 20.97
CA ILE A 99 26.45 18.96 19.83
C ILE A 99 26.46 17.95 18.69
N SER A 100 25.29 17.63 18.17
CA SER A 100 25.09 16.59 17.17
C SER A 100 24.21 17.13 16.06
N GLY A 101 24.67 17.08 14.81
CA GLY A 101 23.83 17.39 13.64
C GLY A 101 22.77 16.31 13.39
N LYS A 102 22.99 15.11 13.92
CA LYS A 102 22.01 14.02 13.95
C LYS A 102 21.30 13.96 15.30
N ARG A 103 19.97 13.88 15.29
CA ARG A 103 19.21 13.55 16.49
C ARG A 103 19.48 12.08 16.83
N GLN A 104 20.23 11.84 17.90
CA GLN A 104 20.38 10.49 18.45
C GLN A 104 19.38 10.29 19.59
N ILE A 105 18.77 9.10 19.59
CA ILE A 105 18.12 8.47 20.73
C ILE A 105 19.07 7.35 21.17
N VAL A 106 19.25 7.18 22.48
CA VAL A 106 19.92 6.02 23.07
C VAL A 106 18.82 5.19 23.71
N ASP A 107 18.45 4.10 23.05
CA ASP A 107 17.59 3.07 23.63
C ASP A 107 18.42 1.80 23.86
N GLN A 108 18.17 1.15 24.99
CA GLN A 108 18.66 -0.19 25.27
C GLN A 108 17.66 -1.19 24.66
N ASP A 109 18.18 -2.27 24.07
CA ASP A 109 17.45 -3.40 23.46
C ASP A 109 16.55 -3.13 22.23
N THR A 110 17.12 -3.45 21.05
CA THR A 110 16.44 -3.95 19.83
C THR A 110 15.42 -3.07 19.09
N THR A 111 15.92 -2.42 18.03
CA THR A 111 15.22 -2.24 16.73
C THR A 111 13.88 -1.47 16.70
N ILE A 112 13.95 -0.17 16.97
CA ILE A 112 13.55 0.87 16.00
C ILE A 112 14.66 1.94 16.01
N SER A 113 14.94 2.61 14.89
CA SER A 113 15.98 3.63 14.83
C SER A 113 15.60 4.79 13.91
N PHE A 114 16.00 5.99 14.33
CA PHE A 114 15.73 7.30 13.75
C PHE A 114 14.30 7.86 13.87
N ASP A 115 14.27 9.09 14.38
CA ASP A 115 13.24 10.13 14.39
C ASP A 115 11.75 9.85 14.67
N SER A 116 11.36 8.61 15.00
CA SER A 116 9.97 8.23 15.32
C SER A 116 9.21 9.25 16.19
N GLU A 117 9.81 9.79 17.25
CA GLU A 117 9.15 10.84 18.07
C GLU A 117 8.91 12.17 17.34
N CYS A 118 9.83 12.60 16.46
CA CYS A 118 9.65 13.85 15.70
C CYS A 118 8.67 13.66 14.56
N SER A 119 8.72 12.53 13.84
CA SER A 119 7.73 12.22 12.81
C SER A 119 6.34 11.97 13.41
N MET A 120 6.22 11.31 14.56
CA MET A 120 4.96 11.25 15.33
C MET A 120 4.51 12.63 15.80
N ALA A 121 5.41 13.49 16.32
CA ALA A 121 5.03 14.85 16.75
C ALA A 121 4.56 15.71 15.56
N LEU A 122 5.24 15.65 14.42
CA LEU A 122 4.84 16.31 13.16
C LEU A 122 3.51 15.77 12.64
N PHE A 123 3.29 14.45 12.70
CA PHE A 123 2.03 13.81 12.30
C PHE A 123 0.86 14.22 13.20
N VAL A 124 1.07 14.24 14.53
CA VAL A 124 0.07 14.68 15.51
C VAL A 124 -0.23 16.18 15.37
N ASP A 125 0.78 17.02 15.13
CA ASP A 125 0.56 18.44 14.87
C ASP A 125 -0.16 18.66 13.53
N LEU A 126 0.20 17.95 12.46
CA LEU A 126 -0.46 18.04 11.16
C LEU A 126 -1.93 17.58 11.25
N SER A 127 -2.21 16.50 11.98
CA SER A 127 -3.57 16.04 12.25
C SER A 127 -4.38 17.09 13.03
N ARG A 128 -3.81 17.63 14.11
CA ARG A 128 -4.41 18.69 14.94
C ARG A 128 -4.62 20.00 14.17
N LEU A 129 -3.74 20.33 13.23
CA LEU A 129 -3.88 21.49 12.35
C LEU A 129 -5.02 21.26 11.34
N LEU A 130 -5.13 20.05 10.76
CA LEU A 130 -6.23 19.69 9.87
C LEU A 130 -7.59 19.72 10.60
N GLU A 131 -7.67 19.18 11.82
CA GLU A 131 -8.85 19.29 12.69
C GLU A 131 -9.27 20.74 12.92
N LYS A 132 -8.31 21.62 13.24
CA LYS A 132 -8.54 23.04 13.53
C LYS A 132 -8.75 23.92 12.29
N TRP A 133 -8.48 23.42 11.09
CA TRP A 133 -8.60 24.21 9.85
C TRP A 133 -10.06 24.60 9.58
N GLU A 134 -10.37 25.89 9.72
CA GLU A 134 -11.64 26.46 9.26
C GLU A 134 -11.62 26.57 7.73
N CYS A 135 -12.31 25.64 7.07
CA CYS A 135 -12.34 25.50 5.61
C CYS A 135 -13.62 26.09 5.01
N ALA A 136 -13.54 26.64 3.79
CA ALA A 136 -14.72 27.13 3.07
C ALA A 136 -15.67 25.96 2.67
N HIS A 137 -16.92 26.26 2.31
CA HIS A 137 -17.95 25.25 2.04
C HIS A 137 -17.56 24.26 0.91
N ASP A 138 -16.82 24.73 -0.08
CA ASP A 138 -16.25 23.96 -1.20
C ASP A 138 -15.03 23.09 -0.79
N GLN A 139 -14.41 23.39 0.35
CA GLN A 139 -13.25 22.68 0.89
C GLN A 139 -13.61 21.64 1.96
N VAL A 140 -14.84 21.65 2.49
CA VAL A 140 -15.30 20.72 3.56
C VAL A 140 -15.09 19.24 3.17
N GLN A 141 -15.41 18.87 1.93
CA GLN A 141 -15.25 17.48 1.47
C GLN A 141 -13.76 17.09 1.37
N MET A 142 -12.90 18.00 0.92
CA MET A 142 -11.45 17.80 0.90
C MET A 142 -10.89 17.61 2.31
N LYS A 143 -11.37 18.39 3.30
CA LYS A 143 -11.04 18.18 4.72
C LYS A 143 -11.54 16.83 5.25
N LYS A 144 -12.78 16.40 4.91
CA LYS A 144 -13.31 15.06 5.30
C LYS A 144 -12.41 13.95 4.75
N ASP A 145 -12.03 14.01 3.47
CA ASP A 145 -11.25 12.96 2.82
C ASP A 145 -9.77 12.98 3.24
N MET A 146 -9.14 14.15 3.41
CA MET A 146 -7.80 14.26 4.01
C MET A 146 -7.77 13.73 5.45
N SER A 147 -8.81 14.00 6.23
CA SER A 147 -8.93 13.46 7.60
C SER A 147 -9.09 11.94 7.59
N ALA A 148 -9.90 11.39 6.67
CA ALA A 148 -10.01 9.96 6.48
C ALA A 148 -8.65 9.33 6.13
N LEU A 149 -7.88 9.93 5.21
CA LEU A 149 -6.55 9.45 4.81
C LEU A 149 -5.58 9.38 6.01
N LEU A 150 -5.66 10.33 6.95
CA LEU A 150 -4.88 10.30 8.21
C LEU A 150 -5.35 9.25 9.22
N HIS A 151 -6.48 8.57 8.99
CA HIS A 151 -7.02 7.50 9.84
C HIS A 151 -7.00 6.11 9.16
N GLU A 152 -6.66 6.01 7.87
CA GLU A 152 -6.53 4.73 7.17
C GLU A 152 -5.34 3.91 7.71
N SER A 153 -5.55 2.60 7.85
CA SER A 153 -4.56 1.70 8.44
C SER A 153 -3.36 1.48 7.51
N GLY A 154 -2.16 1.60 8.07
CA GLY A 154 -0.90 1.59 7.31
C GLY A 154 -0.51 2.94 6.70
N VAL A 155 -1.48 3.81 6.34
CA VAL A 155 -1.17 5.17 5.83
C VAL A 155 -0.53 6.03 6.91
N GLN A 156 -0.97 5.89 8.17
CA GLN A 156 -0.33 6.54 9.32
C GLN A 156 1.15 6.19 9.41
N THR A 157 1.49 4.89 9.37
CA THR A 157 2.88 4.40 9.39
C THR A 157 3.66 4.91 8.18
N ALA A 158 3.09 4.82 6.97
CA ALA A 158 3.72 5.29 5.75
C ALA A 158 4.03 6.80 5.77
N LEU A 159 3.17 7.63 6.39
CA LEU A 159 3.40 9.06 6.58
C LEU A 159 4.45 9.34 7.68
N ILE A 160 4.47 8.56 8.76
CA ILE A 160 5.47 8.69 9.84
C ILE A 160 6.87 8.29 9.33
N ASP A 161 6.98 7.20 8.57
CA ASP A 161 8.22 6.81 7.86
C ASP A 161 8.71 7.94 6.95
N MET A 162 7.80 8.53 6.18
CA MET A 162 8.09 9.58 5.22
C MET A 162 8.45 10.91 5.88
N MET A 163 7.86 11.25 7.03
CA MET A 163 8.25 12.41 7.84
C MET A 163 9.63 12.22 8.50
N ALA A 164 10.13 10.98 8.64
CA ALA A 164 11.50 10.71 9.06
C ALA A 164 12.53 10.74 7.91
N ASP A 165 12.11 10.77 6.64
CA ASP A 165 12.99 10.97 5.49
C ASP A 165 13.28 12.47 5.28
N PRO A 166 14.55 12.93 5.34
CA PRO A 166 14.92 14.32 5.08
C PRO A 166 14.46 14.88 3.72
N LYS A 167 14.22 14.02 2.71
CA LYS A 167 13.68 14.44 1.41
C LYS A 167 12.28 15.04 1.54
N PHE A 168 11.45 14.48 2.41
CA PHE A 168 10.05 14.85 2.56
C PHE A 168 9.79 15.70 3.81
N SER A 169 10.50 15.47 4.92
CA SER A 169 10.34 16.15 6.21
C SER A 169 10.15 17.67 6.09
N THR A 170 11.11 18.39 5.48
CA THR A 170 11.06 19.85 5.28
C THR A 170 9.79 20.34 4.56
N SER A 171 9.14 19.48 3.78
CA SER A 171 7.88 19.80 3.08
C SER A 171 6.70 19.78 4.04
N PHE A 172 6.63 18.78 4.92
CA PHE A 172 5.64 18.71 5.99
C PHE A 172 5.87 19.82 7.04
N GLU A 173 7.12 20.13 7.35
CA GLU A 173 7.48 21.27 8.20
C GLU A 173 7.04 22.61 7.60
N ASN A 174 7.31 22.85 6.31
CA ASN A 174 6.87 24.07 5.62
C ASN A 174 5.33 24.22 5.65
N VAL A 175 4.58 23.14 5.41
CA VAL A 175 3.11 23.15 5.54
C VAL A 175 2.69 23.42 6.99
N SER A 176 3.30 22.73 7.96
CA SER A 176 3.03 22.94 9.39
C SER A 176 3.26 24.40 9.80
N ALA A 177 4.37 25.00 9.36
CA ALA A 177 4.74 26.38 9.62
C ALA A 177 3.81 27.39 8.92
N MET A 178 3.41 27.15 7.68
CA MET A 178 2.45 28.02 6.97
C MET A 178 1.06 28.01 7.62
N ILE A 179 0.56 26.86 8.07
CA ILE A 179 -0.72 26.81 8.79
C ILE A 179 -0.57 27.44 10.19
N LYS A 180 0.55 27.19 10.90
CA LYS A 180 0.85 27.80 12.21
C LYS A 180 0.99 29.34 12.15
N THR A 181 1.36 29.90 11.01
CA THR A 181 1.43 31.37 10.79
C THR A 181 0.10 31.97 10.29
N GLY A 182 -0.96 31.18 10.14
CA GLY A 182 -2.29 31.64 9.73
C GLY A 182 -2.54 31.65 8.23
N GLY A 183 -1.66 31.04 7.42
CA GLY A 183 -1.92 30.74 6.01
C GLY A 183 -2.89 29.58 5.83
N SER A 184 -3.47 29.44 4.64
CA SER A 184 -4.34 28.31 4.32
C SER A 184 -3.54 27.02 4.15
N VAL A 185 -4.17 25.89 4.47
CA VAL A 185 -3.67 24.54 4.09
C VAL A 185 -3.46 24.48 2.57
N VAL A 186 -4.33 25.14 1.79
CA VAL A 186 -4.20 25.24 0.33
C VAL A 186 -2.91 25.96 -0.08
N ASP A 187 -2.53 27.05 0.59
CA ASP A 187 -1.32 27.81 0.25
C ASP A 187 -0.06 26.97 0.51
N GLY A 188 -0.03 26.28 1.66
CA GLY A 188 1.07 25.38 2.02
C GLY A 188 1.22 24.25 1.01
N VAL A 189 0.12 23.59 0.67
CA VAL A 189 0.12 22.46 -0.28
C VAL A 189 0.37 22.93 -1.73
N ALA A 190 -0.08 24.14 -2.12
CA ALA A 190 0.24 24.74 -3.42
C ALA A 190 1.76 24.89 -3.65
N SER A 191 2.51 25.23 -2.59
CA SER A 191 3.98 25.28 -2.64
C SER A 191 4.59 23.90 -2.93
N MET A 192 4.01 22.82 -2.38
CA MET A 192 4.45 21.45 -2.62
C MET A 192 4.07 20.92 -4.00
N PHE A 193 2.90 21.29 -4.54
CA PHE A 193 2.51 20.99 -5.92
C PHE A 193 3.48 21.65 -6.90
N SER A 194 3.79 22.93 -6.69
CA SER A 194 4.74 23.70 -7.50
C SER A 194 6.16 23.11 -7.49
N ALA A 195 6.51 22.37 -6.44
CA ALA A 195 7.78 21.66 -6.28
C ALA A 195 7.72 20.16 -6.71
N GLY A 196 6.59 19.69 -7.25
CA GLY A 196 6.38 18.29 -7.65
C GLY A 196 6.32 17.27 -6.50
N LYS A 197 6.35 17.72 -5.23
CA LYS A 197 6.51 16.84 -4.07
C LYS A 197 5.24 16.08 -3.70
N VAL A 198 4.06 16.63 -3.96
CA VAL A 198 2.78 15.95 -3.63
C VAL A 198 2.62 14.68 -4.47
N GLN A 199 3.12 14.69 -5.70
CA GLN A 199 3.12 13.57 -6.63
C GLN A 199 4.06 12.44 -6.16
N GLU A 200 5.25 12.79 -5.65
CA GLU A 200 6.17 11.80 -5.06
C GLU A 200 5.57 11.17 -3.79
N ILE A 201 5.01 11.99 -2.90
CA ILE A 201 4.33 11.54 -1.67
C ILE A 201 3.19 10.58 -2.02
N ALA A 202 2.34 10.96 -2.97
CA ALA A 202 1.24 10.13 -3.45
C ALA A 202 1.73 8.78 -4.04
N SER A 203 2.83 8.78 -4.80
CA SER A 203 3.40 7.56 -5.36
C SER A 203 3.89 6.58 -4.28
N VAL A 204 4.55 7.08 -3.23
CA VAL A 204 5.03 6.25 -2.11
C VAL A 204 3.87 5.73 -1.25
N LEU A 205 2.82 6.55 -1.04
CA LEU A 205 1.60 6.10 -0.38
C LEU A 205 0.86 5.03 -1.20
N MET A 206 0.83 5.15 -2.53
CA MET A 206 0.28 4.12 -3.43
C MET A 206 1.05 2.81 -3.38
N GLU A 207 2.38 2.86 -3.28
CA GLU A 207 3.24 1.68 -3.17
C GLU A 207 3.03 0.94 -1.83
N LYS A 208 2.96 1.67 -0.71
CA LYS A 208 2.72 1.09 0.63
C LYS A 208 1.25 0.72 0.89
N CYS A 209 0.29 1.44 0.30
CA CYS A 209 -1.13 1.33 0.62
C CYS A 209 -2.01 1.41 -0.65
N PRO A 210 -1.98 0.41 -1.55
CA PRO A 210 -2.72 0.46 -2.83
C PRO A 210 -4.25 0.53 -2.67
N HIS A 211 -4.78 0.25 -1.47
CA HIS A 211 -6.20 0.35 -1.16
C HIS A 211 -6.72 1.81 -1.07
N VAL A 212 -5.87 2.80 -0.75
CA VAL A 212 -6.30 4.21 -0.68
C VAL A 212 -6.32 4.93 -2.03
N LYS A 213 -6.14 4.22 -3.15
CA LYS A 213 -6.10 4.78 -4.51
C LYS A 213 -7.21 5.79 -4.79
N GLU A 214 -8.47 5.40 -4.59
CA GLU A 214 -9.63 6.25 -4.86
C GLU A 214 -9.68 7.47 -3.91
N LEU A 215 -9.31 7.30 -2.64
CA LEU A 215 -9.28 8.38 -1.67
C LEU A 215 -8.20 9.42 -2.03
N LEU A 216 -7.01 8.94 -2.38
CA LEU A 216 -5.87 9.75 -2.78
C LEU A 216 -6.12 10.49 -4.10
N GLU A 217 -6.71 9.83 -5.11
CA GLU A 217 -7.17 10.49 -6.34
C GLU A 217 -8.14 11.64 -6.01
N ASN A 218 -9.21 11.39 -5.24
CA ASN A 218 -10.17 12.42 -4.88
C ASN A 218 -9.51 13.62 -4.16
N ILE A 219 -8.58 13.37 -3.24
CA ILE A 219 -7.82 14.41 -2.52
C ILE A 219 -6.91 15.21 -3.48
N MET A 220 -6.11 14.54 -4.32
CA MET A 220 -5.20 15.22 -5.23
C MET A 220 -5.94 16.06 -6.27
N HIS A 221 -7.09 15.59 -6.77
CA HIS A 221 -7.95 16.36 -7.66
C HIS A 221 -8.61 17.55 -6.96
N ALA A 222 -9.04 17.40 -5.70
CA ALA A 222 -9.60 18.51 -4.93
C ALA A 222 -8.55 19.60 -4.67
N LEU A 223 -7.33 19.19 -4.29
CA LEU A 223 -6.19 20.10 -4.11
C LEU A 223 -5.83 20.79 -5.43
N GLN A 224 -5.76 20.07 -6.54
CA GLN A 224 -5.46 20.63 -7.85
C GLN A 224 -6.49 21.68 -8.32
N VAL A 225 -7.79 21.43 -8.09
CA VAL A 225 -8.85 22.41 -8.36
C VAL A 225 -8.67 23.68 -7.52
N GLN A 226 -8.37 23.53 -6.22
CA GLN A 226 -8.14 24.65 -5.30
C GLN A 226 -6.88 25.44 -5.67
N VAL A 227 -5.77 24.76 -6.00
CA VAL A 227 -4.51 25.37 -6.46
C VAL A 227 -4.70 26.09 -7.80
N HIS A 228 -5.49 25.54 -8.74
CA HIS A 228 -5.78 26.21 -10.01
C HIS A 228 -6.67 27.46 -9.81
N ALA A 229 -7.69 27.38 -8.95
CA ALA A 229 -8.50 28.55 -8.59
C ALA A 229 -7.65 29.66 -7.93
N PHE A 230 -6.78 29.29 -6.99
CA PHE A 230 -5.86 30.20 -6.30
C PHE A 230 -4.85 30.86 -7.25
N THR A 231 -4.16 30.08 -8.09
CA THR A 231 -3.18 30.61 -9.04
C THR A 231 -3.81 31.49 -10.12
N ASN A 232 -5.03 31.20 -10.58
CA ASN A 232 -5.79 32.09 -11.46
C ASN A 232 -6.16 33.41 -10.76
N ALA A 233 -6.53 33.38 -9.48
CA ALA A 233 -6.83 34.58 -8.69
C ALA A 233 -5.58 35.46 -8.45
N SER A 234 -4.44 34.86 -8.09
CA SER A 234 -3.18 35.60 -7.82
C SER A 234 -2.48 36.12 -9.07
N SER A 235 -2.66 35.49 -10.24
CA SER A 235 -1.97 35.89 -11.48
C SER A 235 -2.62 37.07 -12.21
N GLY A 236 -3.83 37.50 -11.82
CA GLY A 236 -4.54 38.62 -12.45
C GLY A 236 -4.90 38.37 -13.92
N ALA A 237 -4.89 37.12 -14.37
CA ALA A 237 -5.17 36.74 -15.75
C ALA A 237 -6.66 37.01 -16.08
N ALA A 238 -6.91 38.12 -16.78
CA ALA A 238 -8.26 38.48 -17.22
C ALA A 238 -8.89 37.32 -18.01
N ALA A 239 -10.10 36.92 -17.62
CA ALA A 239 -10.81 35.80 -18.22
C ALA A 239 -11.04 36.07 -19.72
N MET A 240 -10.29 35.37 -20.58
CA MET A 240 -10.54 35.38 -22.01
C MET A 240 -11.81 34.55 -22.28
N ASP A 241 -12.86 35.27 -22.66
CA ASP A 241 -14.26 34.82 -22.80
C ASP A 241 -14.46 33.96 -24.06
N GLN A 242 -13.65 32.91 -24.19
CA GLN A 242 -13.70 31.96 -25.29
C GLN A 242 -14.62 30.78 -24.89
N PRO A 243 -15.74 30.52 -25.61
CA PRO A 243 -16.70 29.51 -25.21
C PRO A 243 -16.09 28.11 -25.24
N LEU A 244 -16.22 27.37 -24.14
CA LEU A 244 -15.66 26.03 -23.98
C LEU A 244 -16.55 24.94 -24.61
N PRO A 245 -15.97 23.83 -25.09
CA PRO A 245 -16.71 22.64 -25.51
C PRO A 245 -17.53 22.02 -24.37
N PRO A 246 -18.62 21.27 -24.67
CA PRO A 246 -19.41 20.60 -23.64
C PRO A 246 -18.59 19.56 -22.88
N LEU A 247 -18.79 19.48 -21.55
CA LEU A 247 -18.12 18.53 -20.66
C LEU A 247 -18.64 17.10 -20.87
N PRO A 248 -17.78 16.06 -20.92
CA PRO A 248 -18.14 14.70 -21.34
C PRO A 248 -19.19 14.07 -20.43
N GLU A 249 -20.07 13.23 -20.99
CA GLU A 249 -21.13 12.54 -20.24
C GLU A 249 -20.57 11.70 -19.09
N ASN A 250 -19.48 10.97 -19.36
CA ASN A 250 -18.73 10.19 -18.38
C ASN A 250 -17.42 10.94 -18.02
N PRO A 251 -17.37 11.67 -16.88
CA PRO A 251 -16.21 12.45 -16.51
C PRO A 251 -15.02 11.60 -16.01
N PHE A 252 -15.21 10.31 -15.69
CA PHE A 252 -14.10 9.41 -15.30
C PHE A 252 -13.07 9.19 -16.43
N ILE A 253 -13.42 9.53 -17.67
CA ILE A 253 -12.51 9.45 -18.82
C ILE A 253 -11.32 10.42 -18.66
N VAL A 254 -11.48 11.55 -17.96
CA VAL A 254 -10.43 12.58 -17.87
C VAL A 254 -9.14 12.08 -17.20
N HIS A 255 -9.24 11.26 -16.16
CA HIS A 255 -8.07 10.71 -15.48
C HIS A 255 -7.38 9.64 -16.32
N ARG A 256 -8.14 8.80 -17.02
CA ARG A 256 -7.56 7.86 -18.00
C ARG A 256 -6.89 8.59 -19.16
N GLY A 257 -7.45 9.72 -19.60
CA GLY A 257 -6.83 10.60 -20.60
C GLY A 257 -5.51 11.21 -20.10
N LEU A 258 -5.49 11.75 -18.88
CA LEU A 258 -4.28 12.30 -18.24
C LEU A 258 -3.19 11.24 -18.03
N GLU A 259 -3.56 10.08 -17.47
CA GLU A 259 -2.68 8.93 -17.21
C GLU A 259 -2.09 8.38 -18.53
N PHE A 260 -2.91 8.28 -19.58
CA PHE A 260 -2.46 7.83 -20.91
C PHE A 260 -1.50 8.82 -21.58
N VAL A 261 -1.79 10.13 -21.54
CA VAL A 261 -1.02 11.18 -22.25
C VAL A 261 0.30 11.54 -21.54
N THR A 262 0.40 11.32 -20.23
CA THR A 262 1.63 11.63 -19.47
C THR A 262 2.40 10.40 -18.99
N GLY A 263 1.76 9.22 -18.95
CA GLY A 263 2.30 8.04 -18.28
C GLY A 263 2.32 8.16 -16.74
N GLN A 264 1.69 9.19 -16.17
CA GLN A 264 1.67 9.44 -14.72
C GLN A 264 0.28 9.17 -14.13
N PHE A 265 0.23 8.32 -13.10
CA PHE A 265 -0.94 8.07 -12.25
C PHE A 265 -1.71 9.34 -11.86
N PHE A 266 -0.98 10.41 -11.54
CA PHE A 266 -1.53 11.73 -11.34
C PHE A 266 -0.71 12.76 -12.14
N THR A 267 -1.40 13.66 -12.83
CA THR A 267 -0.82 14.71 -13.67
C THR A 267 -1.11 16.09 -13.09
N ASP A 268 -0.12 17.00 -13.05
CA ASP A 268 -0.41 18.41 -12.81
C ASP A 268 -0.94 19.09 -14.09
N ILE A 269 -2.23 19.44 -14.10
CA ILE A 269 -2.85 20.15 -15.24
C ILE A 269 -2.18 21.50 -15.54
N SER A 270 -1.50 22.11 -14.56
CA SER A 270 -0.79 23.37 -14.75
C SER A 270 0.58 23.22 -15.43
N SER A 271 1.17 22.02 -15.42
CA SER A 271 2.44 21.71 -16.09
C SER A 271 2.27 21.17 -17.51
N LEU A 272 1.07 20.68 -17.87
CA LEU A 272 0.73 20.18 -19.21
C LEU A 272 1.19 21.14 -20.33
N THR A 273 1.83 20.60 -21.36
CA THR A 273 2.04 21.35 -22.60
C THR A 273 0.70 21.60 -23.31
N ASN A 274 0.66 22.59 -24.23
CA ASN A 274 -0.53 22.87 -25.03
C ASN A 274 -1.07 21.62 -25.74
N ASP A 275 -0.18 20.81 -26.29
CA ASP A 275 -0.53 19.69 -27.16
C ASP A 275 -1.00 18.49 -26.34
N GLN A 276 -0.35 18.17 -25.22
CA GLN A 276 -0.86 17.18 -24.25
C GLN A 276 -2.25 17.57 -23.72
N ALA A 277 -2.47 18.84 -23.38
CA ALA A 277 -3.79 19.30 -22.94
C ALA A 277 -4.85 19.15 -24.06
N GLY A 278 -4.46 19.30 -25.33
CA GLY A 278 -5.33 19.01 -26.47
C GLY A 278 -5.63 17.52 -26.65
N GLU A 279 -4.62 16.67 -26.49
CA GLU A 279 -4.75 15.21 -26.58
C GLU A 279 -5.66 14.65 -25.48
N VAL A 280 -5.57 15.17 -24.24
CA VAL A 280 -6.50 14.83 -23.14
C VAL A 280 -7.94 15.20 -23.52
N MET A 281 -8.18 16.38 -24.10
CA MET A 281 -9.53 16.78 -24.56
C MET A 281 -10.05 15.85 -25.67
N PHE A 282 -9.21 15.52 -26.65
CA PHE A 282 -9.56 14.60 -27.73
C PHE A 282 -9.89 13.20 -27.22
N ASN A 283 -9.08 12.66 -26.30
CA ASN A 283 -9.32 11.36 -25.65
C ASN A 283 -10.57 11.35 -24.75
N CYS A 284 -11.04 12.53 -24.30
CA CYS A 284 -12.33 12.70 -23.63
C CYS A 284 -13.52 12.86 -24.60
N GLY A 285 -13.30 12.79 -25.92
CA GLY A 285 -14.34 12.87 -26.94
C GLY A 285 -14.62 14.27 -27.49
N VAL A 286 -13.77 15.28 -27.22
CA VAL A 286 -13.90 16.61 -27.83
C VAL A 286 -13.44 16.56 -29.31
N PRO A 287 -14.25 17.05 -30.26
CA PRO A 287 -13.85 17.11 -31.68
C PRO A 287 -12.58 17.93 -31.93
N ASP A 288 -11.70 17.42 -32.81
CA ASP A 288 -10.39 17.99 -33.13
C ASP A 288 -10.46 19.43 -33.67
N ASP A 289 -11.51 19.78 -34.41
CA ASP A 289 -11.78 21.15 -34.85
C ASP A 289 -12.01 22.12 -33.68
N GLN A 290 -12.66 21.67 -32.61
CA GLN A 290 -12.88 22.45 -31.40
C GLN A 290 -11.60 22.52 -30.55
N VAL A 291 -10.85 21.41 -30.41
CA VAL A 291 -9.58 21.38 -29.68
C VAL A 291 -8.55 22.34 -30.30
N ARG A 292 -8.40 22.32 -31.63
CA ARG A 292 -7.43 23.19 -32.35
C ARG A 292 -7.72 24.69 -32.19
N GLY A 293 -8.96 25.09 -31.94
CA GLY A 293 -9.34 26.49 -31.76
C GLY A 293 -9.03 27.09 -30.38
N LEU A 294 -8.70 26.26 -29.37
CA LEU A 294 -8.55 26.69 -27.97
C LEU A 294 -7.09 26.97 -27.59
N SER A 295 -6.85 28.05 -26.85
CA SER A 295 -5.56 28.31 -26.19
C SER A 295 -5.27 27.27 -25.09
N ARG A 296 -3.99 27.14 -24.70
CA ARG A 296 -3.56 26.24 -23.62
C ARG A 296 -4.35 26.48 -22.33
N GLU A 297 -4.59 27.74 -21.97
CA GLU A 297 -5.30 28.15 -20.76
C GLU A 297 -6.77 27.71 -20.80
N SER A 298 -7.41 27.82 -21.98
CA SER A 298 -8.78 27.34 -22.18
C SER A 298 -8.87 25.81 -22.22
N ARG A 299 -7.84 25.10 -22.72
CA ARG A 299 -7.74 23.63 -22.63
C ARG A 299 -7.60 23.17 -21.17
N ILE A 300 -6.71 23.80 -20.39
CA ILE A 300 -6.51 23.52 -18.97
C ILE A 300 -7.80 23.82 -18.16
N ARG A 301 -8.48 24.95 -18.45
CA ARG A 301 -9.77 25.29 -17.83
C ARG A 301 -10.83 24.21 -18.06
N TRP A 302 -10.95 23.70 -19.29
CA TRP A 302 -11.88 22.62 -19.63
C TRP A 302 -11.57 21.31 -18.90
N ILE A 303 -10.28 20.97 -18.76
CA ILE A 303 -9.85 19.79 -17.98
C ILE A 303 -10.22 19.99 -16.51
N ALA A 304 -9.95 21.17 -15.92
CA ALA A 304 -10.33 21.49 -14.54
C ALA A 304 -11.85 21.44 -14.31
N GLU A 305 -12.66 21.96 -15.24
CA GLU A 305 -14.13 21.87 -15.19
C GLU A 305 -14.65 20.42 -15.32
N THR A 306 -13.96 19.58 -16.09
CA THR A 306 -14.28 18.14 -16.19
C THR A 306 -13.96 17.40 -14.89
N ILE A 307 -12.84 17.73 -14.23
CA ILE A 307 -12.46 17.19 -12.91
C ILE A 307 -13.47 17.64 -11.83
N LEU A 308 -13.87 18.92 -11.84
CA LEU A 308 -14.95 19.46 -11.01
C LEU A 308 -16.30 18.74 -11.23
N LYS A 309 -16.59 18.33 -12.47
CA LYS A 309 -17.77 17.52 -12.80
C LYS A 309 -17.66 16.11 -12.20
N LEU A 310 -16.48 15.49 -12.25
CA LEU A 310 -16.26 14.17 -11.64
C LEU A 310 -16.46 14.21 -10.12
N GLN A 311 -15.86 15.18 -9.42
CA GLN A 311 -15.94 15.29 -7.95
C GLN A 311 -17.39 15.32 -7.46
N LYS A 312 -18.27 16.03 -8.17
CA LYS A 312 -19.72 16.09 -7.86
C LYS A 312 -20.42 14.75 -8.08
N VAL A 313 -20.01 13.97 -9.08
CA VAL A 313 -20.52 12.61 -9.33
C VAL A 313 -20.02 11.64 -8.25
N ASN A 314 -18.73 11.69 -7.88
CA ASN A 314 -18.15 10.87 -6.81
C ASN A 314 -18.81 11.16 -5.46
N GLN A 315 -19.03 12.44 -5.11
CA GLN A 315 -19.77 12.81 -3.91
C GLN A 315 -21.20 12.26 -3.92
N ALA A 316 -21.94 12.41 -5.02
CA ALA A 316 -23.30 11.88 -5.14
C ALA A 316 -23.36 10.34 -5.02
N LEU A 317 -22.36 9.63 -5.56
CA LEU A 317 -22.20 8.19 -5.39
C LEU A 317 -21.89 7.81 -3.92
N LYS A 318 -20.97 8.53 -3.26
CA LYS A 318 -20.61 8.34 -1.85
C LYS A 318 -21.82 8.56 -0.93
N GLU A 319 -22.55 9.65 -1.12
CA GLU A 319 -23.80 9.92 -0.41
C GLU A 319 -24.88 8.86 -0.68
N ALA A 320 -25.01 8.37 -1.91
CA ALA A 320 -25.97 7.32 -2.25
C ALA A 320 -25.59 5.94 -1.67
N LYS A 321 -24.29 5.69 -1.44
CA LYS A 321 -23.78 4.52 -0.72
C LYS A 321 -24.04 4.66 0.79
N GLU A 322 -23.60 5.77 1.40
CA GLU A 322 -23.84 6.08 2.82
C GLU A 322 -25.35 6.02 3.16
N LYS A 323 -26.25 6.50 2.27
CA LYS A 323 -27.71 6.40 2.45
C LYS A 323 -28.21 4.95 2.40
N LYS A 324 -27.76 4.13 1.44
CA LYS A 324 -28.15 2.70 1.37
C LYS A 324 -27.66 1.90 2.56
N GLU A 325 -26.43 2.16 3.02
CA GLU A 325 -25.86 1.51 4.19
C GLU A 325 -26.64 1.89 5.46
N GLN A 326 -26.99 3.17 5.63
CA GLN A 326 -27.88 3.61 6.72
C GLN A 326 -29.32 3.06 6.61
N GLU A 327 -29.87 2.88 5.40
CA GLU A 327 -31.18 2.25 5.20
C GLU A 327 -31.13 0.75 5.57
N GLN A 328 -30.06 0.05 5.19
CA GLN A 328 -29.81 -1.34 5.51
C GLN A 328 -29.57 -1.54 7.03
N GLU A 329 -28.77 -0.69 7.67
CA GLU A 329 -28.62 -0.67 9.13
C GLU A 329 -29.93 -0.38 9.85
N LYS A 330 -30.80 0.50 9.30
CA LYS A 330 -32.13 0.75 9.86
C LYS A 330 -33.08 -0.43 9.68
N GLU A 331 -33.08 -1.14 8.54
CA GLU A 331 -33.84 -2.40 8.37
C GLU A 331 -33.41 -3.44 9.41
N ILE A 332 -32.08 -3.58 9.63
CA ILE A 332 -31.50 -4.52 10.60
C ILE A 332 -31.85 -4.13 12.05
N ASN A 333 -31.64 -2.86 12.41
CA ASN A 333 -31.73 -2.40 13.80
C ASN A 333 -33.18 -2.15 14.24
N SER A 334 -34.11 -1.80 13.35
CA SER A 334 -35.54 -1.71 13.72
C SER A 334 -36.12 -3.07 14.09
N HIS A 335 -35.64 -4.15 13.45
CA HIS A 335 -35.96 -5.53 13.82
C HIS A 335 -35.07 -6.08 14.95
N GLY A 336 -34.24 -5.25 15.60
CA GLY A 336 -33.52 -5.62 16.81
C GLY A 336 -34.46 -5.82 18.01
N ILE A 337 -35.60 -5.15 18.00
CA ILE A 337 -36.71 -5.40 18.94
C ILE A 337 -37.35 -6.75 18.59
N MET A 338 -37.68 -7.54 19.62
CA MET A 338 -38.55 -8.70 19.46
C MET A 338 -39.99 -8.21 19.56
N ASP A 339 -40.66 -8.03 18.42
CA ASP A 339 -42.11 -7.88 18.40
C ASP A 339 -42.74 -9.11 19.06
N ALA A 340 -43.74 -8.90 19.92
CA ALA A 340 -44.31 -9.98 20.73
C ALA A 340 -44.90 -11.14 19.89
N ASP A 341 -45.36 -10.83 18.67
CA ASP A 341 -45.91 -11.79 17.71
C ASP A 341 -44.83 -12.70 17.05
N ASP A 342 -43.55 -12.31 17.12
CA ASP A 342 -42.42 -13.04 16.50
C ASP A 342 -42.05 -14.31 17.31
N VAL A 343 -42.60 -14.47 18.53
CA VAL A 343 -42.28 -15.56 19.48
C VAL A 343 -43.01 -16.87 19.18
N ASP A 344 -44.29 -16.81 18.78
CA ASP A 344 -45.14 -18.00 18.58
C ASP A 344 -45.15 -18.55 17.13
N SER A 345 -44.67 -17.78 16.15
CA SER A 345 -44.72 -18.17 14.74
C SER A 345 -43.49 -19.00 14.33
N LYS A 346 -43.74 -20.29 14.07
CA LYS A 346 -42.75 -21.26 13.59
C LYS A 346 -41.97 -20.75 12.36
N PRO A 347 -40.62 -20.74 12.37
CA PRO A 347 -39.81 -20.30 11.24
C PRO A 347 -39.94 -21.26 10.05
N SER A 348 -39.82 -20.71 8.84
CA SER A 348 -39.93 -21.45 7.57
C SER A 348 -38.86 -21.02 6.59
N ALA A 349 -38.51 -21.92 5.67
CA ALA A 349 -37.57 -21.66 4.59
C ALA A 349 -37.89 -22.57 3.41
N SER A 350 -38.00 -22.00 2.21
CA SER A 350 -38.11 -22.74 0.95
C SER A 350 -36.78 -22.79 0.22
N PHE A 351 -36.59 -23.91 -0.48
CA PHE A 351 -35.57 -24.06 -1.51
C PHE A 351 -36.00 -23.32 -2.79
N VAL A 352 -35.09 -22.58 -3.41
CA VAL A 352 -35.33 -21.83 -4.66
C VAL A 352 -34.66 -22.52 -5.85
N GLY A 353 -33.45 -23.07 -5.65
CA GLY A 353 -32.70 -23.78 -6.67
C GLY A 353 -31.23 -23.98 -6.30
N ASP A 354 -30.55 -24.87 -7.00
CA ASP A 354 -29.10 -25.07 -6.88
C ASP A 354 -28.34 -23.94 -7.58
N VAL A 355 -27.33 -23.40 -6.91
CA VAL A 355 -26.40 -22.41 -7.49
C VAL A 355 -25.14 -23.10 -7.99
N SER A 356 -24.71 -24.18 -7.34
CA SER A 356 -23.64 -25.06 -7.80
C SER A 356 -24.03 -26.54 -7.68
N PHE A 357 -23.34 -27.38 -8.45
CA PHE A 357 -23.49 -28.85 -8.51
C PHE A 357 -24.96 -29.35 -8.46
N PRO A 358 -25.76 -29.11 -9.52
CA PRO A 358 -27.11 -29.67 -9.64
C PRO A 358 -27.14 -31.20 -9.53
N ASP A 359 -28.30 -31.77 -9.22
CA ASP A 359 -28.47 -33.22 -9.03
C ASP A 359 -27.89 -34.07 -10.17
N GLY A 360 -27.16 -35.13 -9.81
CA GLY A 360 -26.44 -35.98 -10.75
C GLY A 360 -25.10 -35.44 -11.23
N SER A 361 -24.59 -34.34 -10.66
CA SER A 361 -23.29 -33.76 -11.01
C SER A 361 -22.16 -34.79 -10.88
N THR A 362 -21.34 -34.92 -11.92
CA THR A 362 -20.23 -35.87 -11.95
C THR A 362 -18.94 -35.24 -11.42
N ILE A 363 -18.28 -35.92 -10.48
CA ILE A 363 -17.05 -35.48 -9.82
C ILE A 363 -16.06 -36.66 -9.70
N ARG A 364 -14.75 -36.41 -9.61
CA ARG A 364 -13.76 -37.49 -9.49
C ARG A 364 -13.56 -37.90 -8.04
N ALA A 365 -13.24 -39.17 -7.83
CA ALA A 365 -12.87 -39.72 -6.53
C ALA A 365 -11.74 -38.93 -5.86
N GLY A 366 -12.02 -38.32 -4.69
CA GLY A 366 -11.09 -37.52 -3.89
C GLY A 366 -11.12 -36.01 -4.13
N ASP A 367 -11.77 -35.50 -5.19
CA ASP A 367 -11.82 -34.06 -5.48
C ASP A 367 -12.70 -33.31 -4.45
N THR A 368 -12.29 -32.09 -4.05
CA THR A 368 -13.10 -31.19 -3.22
C THR A 368 -13.98 -30.27 -4.07
N PHE A 369 -15.13 -29.86 -3.54
CA PHE A 369 -16.11 -29.03 -4.23
C PHE A 369 -16.97 -28.21 -3.26
N VAL A 370 -17.49 -27.08 -3.72
CA VAL A 370 -18.36 -26.19 -2.92
C VAL A 370 -19.81 -26.34 -3.38
N LYS A 371 -20.68 -26.88 -2.53
CA LYS A 371 -22.11 -27.03 -2.82
C LYS A 371 -22.90 -25.83 -2.29
N THR A 372 -23.63 -25.14 -3.17
CA THR A 372 -24.37 -23.92 -2.84
C THR A 372 -25.84 -24.04 -3.24
N TRP A 373 -26.74 -23.80 -2.28
CA TRP A 373 -28.19 -23.75 -2.50
C TRP A 373 -28.72 -22.33 -2.30
N ARG A 374 -29.65 -21.89 -3.15
CA ARG A 374 -30.42 -20.65 -2.95
C ARG A 374 -31.67 -20.94 -2.13
N LEU A 375 -31.82 -20.21 -1.02
CA LEU A 375 -32.91 -20.33 -0.06
C LEU A 375 -33.70 -19.03 0.05
N LYS A 376 -34.96 -19.13 0.46
CA LYS A 376 -35.84 -18.00 0.75
C LYS A 376 -36.46 -18.17 2.13
N ASN A 377 -36.57 -17.08 2.91
CA ASN A 377 -37.50 -17.07 4.03
C ASN A 377 -38.92 -16.86 3.48
N ASP A 378 -39.75 -17.90 3.55
CA ASP A 378 -41.18 -17.88 3.20
C ASP A 378 -42.11 -17.90 4.43
N GLY A 379 -41.53 -17.82 5.63
CA GLY A 379 -42.25 -17.63 6.87
C GLY A 379 -42.80 -16.21 7.01
N LYS A 380 -43.65 -16.04 8.03
CA LYS A 380 -44.13 -14.71 8.45
C LYS A 380 -43.13 -13.97 9.34
N THR A 381 -42.16 -14.68 9.88
CA THR A 381 -41.23 -14.26 10.93
C THR A 381 -39.78 -14.42 10.49
N ARG A 382 -38.86 -13.69 11.12
CA ARG A 382 -37.43 -13.74 10.77
C ARG A 382 -36.81 -15.09 11.13
N TRP A 383 -35.75 -15.51 10.43
CA TRP A 383 -35.01 -16.70 10.84
C TRP A 383 -34.36 -16.48 12.21
N PRO A 384 -34.45 -17.45 13.15
CA PRO A 384 -33.89 -17.28 14.49
C PRO A 384 -32.39 -17.02 14.49
N ALA A 385 -31.93 -16.19 15.43
CA ALA A 385 -30.52 -15.93 15.63
C ALA A 385 -29.72 -17.23 15.85
N LYS A 386 -28.48 -17.26 15.33
CA LYS A 386 -27.59 -18.43 15.37
C LYS A 386 -28.19 -19.70 14.72
N SER A 387 -29.08 -19.54 13.73
CA SER A 387 -29.51 -20.66 12.89
C SER A 387 -28.32 -21.28 12.15
N ARG A 388 -28.36 -22.58 11.90
CA ARG A 388 -27.32 -23.31 11.17
C ARG A 388 -27.93 -24.26 10.15
N LEU A 389 -27.28 -24.44 9.00
CA LEU A 389 -27.54 -25.56 8.10
C LEU A 389 -26.71 -26.75 8.59
N VAL A 390 -27.35 -27.88 8.87
CA VAL A 390 -26.69 -29.10 9.37
C VAL A 390 -26.95 -30.27 8.44
N CYS A 391 -26.01 -31.22 8.39
CA CYS A 391 -26.27 -32.53 7.81
C CYS A 391 -27.33 -33.26 8.67
N VAL A 392 -28.29 -33.91 8.02
CA VAL A 392 -29.41 -34.61 8.67
C VAL A 392 -29.49 -36.10 8.33
N GLY A 393 -28.46 -36.62 7.64
CA GLY A 393 -28.31 -38.02 7.24
C GLY A 393 -28.10 -38.18 5.73
N GLY A 394 -28.00 -39.42 5.27
CA GLY A 394 -27.50 -39.74 3.93
C GLY A 394 -25.99 -39.94 3.99
N ASP A 395 -25.30 -39.65 2.88
CA ASP A 395 -23.85 -39.66 2.84
C ASP A 395 -23.27 -38.36 3.40
N HIS A 396 -22.33 -38.49 4.35
CA HIS A 396 -21.54 -37.37 4.84
C HIS A 396 -20.43 -37.06 3.82
N LEU A 397 -20.40 -35.82 3.36
CA LEU A 397 -19.52 -35.31 2.30
C LEU A 397 -18.80 -34.02 2.72
N GLU A 398 -19.25 -33.38 3.79
CA GLU A 398 -18.72 -32.16 4.40
C GLU A 398 -17.25 -32.26 4.81
N VAL A 399 -16.53 -31.12 4.71
CA VAL A 399 -15.13 -30.98 5.14
C VAL A 399 -15.07 -29.90 6.23
N GLY A 400 -14.65 -30.28 7.44
CA GLY A 400 -14.59 -29.37 8.59
C GLY A 400 -15.75 -29.54 9.56
N GLU A 401 -16.57 -28.51 9.76
CA GLU A 401 -17.70 -28.55 10.69
C GLU A 401 -18.97 -29.19 10.09
N ASP A 402 -19.63 -30.06 10.86
CA ASP A 402 -20.97 -30.64 10.56
C ASP A 402 -22.11 -29.59 10.39
N SER A 403 -21.82 -28.30 10.59
CA SER A 403 -22.79 -27.21 10.58
C SER A 403 -22.25 -25.91 9.99
N VAL A 404 -22.94 -25.33 9.00
CA VAL A 404 -22.64 -23.98 8.51
C VAL A 404 -23.57 -22.95 9.17
N SER A 405 -23.00 -21.87 9.69
CA SER A 405 -23.74 -20.76 10.30
C SER A 405 -24.54 -19.97 9.25
N VAL A 406 -25.78 -19.60 9.56
CA VAL A 406 -26.68 -18.89 8.63
C VAL A 406 -27.21 -17.61 9.31
N PRO A 407 -27.14 -16.43 8.66
CA PRO A 407 -27.58 -15.18 9.25
C PRO A 407 -29.11 -15.09 9.39
N ILE A 408 -29.55 -14.10 10.17
CA ILE A 408 -30.97 -13.75 10.33
C ILE A 408 -31.50 -13.24 8.98
N LEU A 409 -32.42 -13.99 8.37
CA LEU A 409 -33.07 -13.62 7.11
C LEU A 409 -34.50 -13.15 7.38
N LEU A 410 -34.84 -11.94 6.93
CA LEU A 410 -36.19 -11.39 7.04
C LEU A 410 -37.18 -12.07 6.06
N PRO A 411 -38.49 -12.10 6.37
CA PRO A 411 -39.53 -12.61 5.47
C PRO A 411 -39.40 -12.09 4.04
N GLY A 412 -39.56 -12.99 3.06
CA GLY A 412 -39.51 -12.67 1.63
C GLY A 412 -38.11 -12.53 1.02
N LYS A 413 -37.07 -12.25 1.81
CA LYS A 413 -35.67 -12.12 1.32
C LYS A 413 -35.08 -13.51 1.00
N MET A 414 -33.98 -13.52 0.22
CA MET A 414 -33.26 -14.73 -0.22
C MET A 414 -31.79 -14.70 0.22
N ILE A 415 -31.15 -15.87 0.27
CA ILE A 415 -29.72 -16.04 0.55
C ILE A 415 -29.16 -17.28 -0.17
N ASP A 416 -27.89 -17.25 -0.53
CA ASP A 416 -27.14 -18.43 -0.99
C ASP A 416 -26.32 -18.98 0.16
N VAL A 417 -26.45 -20.29 0.44
CA VAL A 417 -25.71 -20.98 1.52
C VAL A 417 -24.81 -22.03 0.90
N SER A 418 -23.50 -21.92 1.16
CA SER A 418 -22.46 -22.82 0.68
C SER A 418 -21.99 -23.78 1.77
N VAL A 419 -21.58 -24.98 1.38
CA VAL A 419 -20.91 -25.99 2.21
C VAL A 419 -19.74 -26.56 1.39
N ASP A 420 -18.56 -26.63 2.01
CA ASP A 420 -17.37 -27.27 1.43
C ASP A 420 -17.44 -28.78 1.63
N MET A 421 -17.16 -29.54 0.56
CA MET A 421 -17.35 -30.98 0.50
C MET A 421 -16.21 -31.70 -0.23
N GLN A 422 -16.07 -33.01 0.00
CA GLN A 422 -15.13 -33.90 -0.69
C GLN A 422 -15.85 -35.11 -1.28
N ALA A 423 -15.52 -35.47 -2.52
CA ALA A 423 -15.97 -36.70 -3.16
C ALA A 423 -15.24 -37.93 -2.57
N PRO A 424 -15.96 -38.96 -2.09
CA PRO A 424 -15.35 -40.19 -1.57
C PRO A 424 -14.45 -40.90 -2.60
N ILE A 425 -13.51 -41.73 -2.11
CA ILE A 425 -12.52 -42.41 -2.96
C ILE A 425 -13.16 -43.54 -3.81
N LYS A 426 -14.32 -44.07 -3.41
CA LYS A 426 -15.00 -45.18 -4.10
C LYS A 426 -15.96 -44.62 -5.17
N PRO A 427 -15.88 -45.08 -6.44
CA PRO A 427 -16.84 -44.66 -7.46
C PRO A 427 -18.24 -45.19 -7.19
N ALA A 428 -19.18 -44.30 -6.88
CA ALA A 428 -20.60 -44.58 -6.65
C ALA A 428 -21.41 -43.27 -6.76
N ARG A 429 -22.74 -43.37 -6.67
CA ARG A 429 -23.61 -42.21 -6.44
C ARG A 429 -23.73 -41.97 -4.93
N TYR A 430 -23.58 -40.73 -4.50
CA TYR A 430 -23.67 -40.32 -3.09
C TYR A 430 -24.73 -39.22 -2.94
N THR A 431 -25.53 -39.30 -1.87
CA THR A 431 -26.61 -38.34 -1.60
C THR A 431 -26.64 -37.93 -0.12
N GLY A 432 -26.16 -36.73 0.19
CA GLY A 432 -26.20 -36.13 1.52
C GLY A 432 -27.42 -35.22 1.70
N TYR A 433 -28.11 -35.28 2.85
CA TYR A 433 -29.30 -34.47 3.13
C TYR A 433 -29.01 -33.39 4.18
N TRP A 434 -29.50 -32.17 3.93
CA TRP A 434 -29.21 -30.99 4.74
C TRP A 434 -30.50 -30.27 5.19
N ARG A 435 -30.47 -29.60 6.34
CA ARG A 435 -31.62 -28.83 6.85
C ARG A 435 -31.23 -27.72 7.82
N LEU A 436 -32.03 -26.65 7.89
CA LEU A 436 -31.84 -25.59 8.88
C LEU A 436 -32.29 -26.04 10.28
N CYS A 437 -31.49 -25.68 11.28
CA CYS A 437 -31.73 -25.82 12.72
C CYS A 437 -31.70 -24.45 13.39
N THR A 438 -32.52 -24.26 14.43
CA THR A 438 -32.35 -23.15 15.38
C THR A 438 -31.23 -23.44 16.39
N ALA A 439 -30.85 -22.45 17.20
CA ALA A 439 -29.92 -22.64 18.32
C ALA A 439 -30.35 -23.76 19.30
N ASP A 440 -31.67 -23.97 19.48
CA ASP A 440 -32.24 -25.06 20.30
C ASP A 440 -32.20 -26.44 19.61
N GLY A 441 -31.57 -26.56 18.44
CA GLY A 441 -31.57 -27.78 17.62
C GLY A 441 -32.89 -28.09 16.89
N LYS A 442 -33.88 -27.18 16.93
CA LYS A 442 -35.20 -27.40 16.28
C LYS A 442 -35.05 -27.27 14.75
N ARG A 443 -35.30 -28.36 14.02
CA ARG A 443 -35.22 -28.41 12.55
C ARG A 443 -36.42 -27.70 11.89
N TYR A 444 -36.18 -26.83 10.92
CA TYR A 444 -37.20 -26.08 10.17
C TYR A 444 -36.97 -26.08 8.65
N GLY A 445 -37.85 -25.41 7.90
CA GLY A 445 -37.75 -25.28 6.43
C GLY A 445 -37.82 -26.58 5.63
N HIS A 446 -37.54 -26.48 4.33
CA HIS A 446 -37.36 -27.62 3.41
C HIS A 446 -36.12 -28.46 3.78
N ARG A 447 -36.11 -29.73 3.35
CA ARG A 447 -34.89 -30.55 3.34
C ARG A 447 -34.18 -30.31 2.01
N LEU A 448 -32.91 -29.93 2.07
CA LEU A 448 -32.01 -29.81 0.92
C LEU A 448 -31.26 -31.12 0.72
N TRP A 449 -30.61 -31.28 -0.43
CA TRP A 449 -29.72 -32.40 -0.68
C TRP A 449 -28.59 -32.02 -1.63
N VAL A 450 -27.51 -32.79 -1.57
CA VAL A 450 -26.48 -32.87 -2.59
C VAL A 450 -26.56 -34.26 -3.20
N ASP A 451 -26.52 -34.37 -4.52
CA ASP A 451 -26.58 -35.64 -5.24
C ASP A 451 -25.48 -35.66 -6.31
N ILE A 452 -24.45 -36.47 -6.09
CA ILE A 452 -23.25 -36.53 -6.95
C ILE A 452 -22.97 -37.94 -7.45
N LEU A 453 -22.42 -38.03 -8.66
CA LEU A 453 -21.86 -39.26 -9.21
C LEU A 453 -20.34 -39.20 -9.16
N VAL A 454 -19.75 -39.95 -8.24
CA VAL A 454 -18.30 -40.10 -8.14
C VAL A 454 -17.81 -41.08 -9.20
N VAL A 455 -16.95 -40.61 -10.11
CA VAL A 455 -16.26 -41.44 -11.10
C VAL A 455 -14.82 -41.72 -10.67
N GLY A 456 -14.34 -42.91 -11.04
CA GLY A 456 -12.95 -43.30 -10.77
C GLY A 456 -11.95 -42.39 -11.48
N LYS A 457 -10.84 -42.09 -10.81
CA LYS A 457 -9.67 -41.49 -11.44
C LYS A 457 -9.20 -42.42 -12.57
N PRO A 458 -9.01 -41.94 -13.81
CA PRO A 458 -8.57 -42.79 -14.90
C PRO A 458 -7.16 -43.33 -14.61
N GLU A 459 -7.04 -44.63 -14.41
CA GLU A 459 -5.74 -45.28 -14.32
C GLU A 459 -5.03 -45.15 -15.68
N VAL A 460 -3.83 -44.57 -15.66
CA VAL A 460 -2.95 -44.55 -16.84
C VAL A 460 -2.41 -45.96 -17.01
N VAL A 461 -3.07 -46.75 -17.87
CA VAL A 461 -2.68 -48.14 -18.15
C VAL A 461 -1.27 -48.15 -18.74
N ALA A 462 -0.29 -48.49 -17.91
CA ALA A 462 1.09 -48.64 -18.31
C ALA A 462 1.21 -49.77 -19.34
N LYS A 463 1.62 -49.40 -20.56
CA LYS A 463 1.76 -50.34 -21.68
C LYS A 463 3.09 -51.11 -21.54
N PRO A 464 3.11 -52.44 -21.67
CA PRO A 464 4.36 -53.19 -21.64
C PRO A 464 5.25 -52.94 -22.87
N GLU A 465 6.54 -52.71 -22.63
CA GLU A 465 7.63 -53.19 -23.47
C GLU A 465 7.92 -54.66 -23.06
N GLU A 466 8.59 -55.53 -23.82
CA GLU A 466 9.49 -55.36 -24.97
C GLU A 466 9.40 -56.60 -25.90
N VAL A 467 9.90 -56.50 -27.14
CA VAL A 467 10.73 -57.48 -27.91
C VAL A 467 10.73 -57.03 -29.39
N ALA A 468 11.86 -57.21 -30.09
CA ALA A 468 12.21 -56.39 -31.26
C ALA A 468 12.33 -57.13 -32.62
N LYS A 469 12.03 -56.38 -33.69
CA LYS A 469 12.69 -56.37 -35.04
C LYS A 469 12.39 -57.52 -36.04
N PRO A 470 12.65 -57.36 -37.38
CA PRO A 470 12.82 -56.11 -38.17
C PRO A 470 12.28 -56.12 -39.66
N ILE A 471 12.44 -54.98 -40.36
CA ILE A 471 12.46 -54.72 -41.85
C ILE A 471 11.24 -55.09 -42.72
N THR A 472 10.66 -54.10 -43.44
CA THR A 472 10.48 -54.08 -44.93
C THR A 472 9.76 -52.81 -45.42
N ASN A 473 10.29 -52.19 -46.49
CA ASN A 473 9.62 -51.12 -47.26
C ASN A 473 8.76 -51.71 -48.39
N GLN A 474 7.55 -51.18 -48.63
CA GLN A 474 6.97 -51.12 -49.98
C GLN A 474 5.81 -50.11 -50.14
N VAL A 475 5.41 -49.87 -51.39
CA VAL A 475 4.56 -48.74 -51.83
C VAL A 475 3.46 -49.22 -52.77
N TYR A 476 2.20 -48.80 -52.54
CA TYR A 476 1.10 -48.62 -53.53
C TYR A 476 -0.04 -47.84 -52.81
N VAL A 477 -0.65 -46.72 -53.22
CA VAL A 477 -1.16 -46.14 -54.50
C VAL A 477 -2.72 -46.19 -54.58
N ALA A 478 -3.32 -45.06 -54.99
CA ALA A 478 -4.76 -44.74 -55.20
C ALA A 478 -5.66 -44.69 -53.93
N ALA A 479 -6.56 -43.72 -53.68
CA ALA A 479 -7.41 -42.80 -54.50
C ALA A 479 -8.67 -43.47 -55.10
N PRO A 480 -9.77 -42.75 -55.47
CA PRO A 480 -9.91 -41.27 -55.60
C PRO A 480 -11.27 -40.63 -55.14
N VAL A 481 -11.36 -39.28 -55.24
CA VAL A 481 -12.58 -38.47 -55.60
C VAL A 481 -13.78 -38.49 -54.61
N ALA A 482 -14.52 -37.40 -54.35
CA ALA A 482 -14.94 -36.33 -55.27
C ALA A 482 -14.90 -34.88 -54.73
N VAL A 483 -15.09 -33.94 -55.67
CA VAL A 483 -15.12 -32.48 -55.51
C VAL A 483 -16.45 -31.95 -56.06
N VAL A 484 -16.95 -30.84 -55.50
CA VAL A 484 -17.93 -29.97 -56.18
C VAL A 484 -17.44 -28.52 -56.11
N GLU A 485 -16.94 -28.00 -57.22
CA GLU A 485 -16.87 -26.56 -57.49
C GLU A 485 -18.11 -26.11 -58.29
N THR A 486 -18.44 -24.82 -58.26
CA THR A 486 -18.83 -24.09 -59.47
C THR A 486 -18.48 -22.61 -59.33
N LYS A 487 -18.33 -21.89 -60.46
CA LYS A 487 -17.45 -20.70 -60.60
C LYS A 487 -18.14 -19.54 -61.39
N PRO A 488 -17.49 -18.52 -62.02
CA PRO A 488 -17.73 -17.11 -61.66
C PRO A 488 -17.94 -16.14 -62.88
N ALA A 489 -17.42 -14.89 -62.77
CA ALA A 489 -17.13 -13.85 -63.80
C ALA A 489 -18.25 -12.82 -64.06
N ALA A 490 -17.99 -11.57 -64.52
CA ALA A 490 -16.78 -10.83 -64.95
C ALA A 490 -16.92 -9.32 -64.53
N SER A 491 -15.95 -8.38 -64.39
CA SER A 491 -14.56 -8.10 -64.88
C SER A 491 -14.41 -7.15 -66.09
N VAL A 492 -13.20 -6.51 -66.22
CA VAL A 492 -12.71 -5.46 -67.20
C VAL A 492 -12.99 -4.01 -66.72
N ASN A 493 -12.09 -2.98 -66.73
CA ASN A 493 -10.65 -2.72 -67.06
C ASN A 493 -10.13 -1.52 -66.17
N ILE A 494 -8.87 -1.08 -65.97
CA ILE A 494 -7.53 -1.09 -66.65
C ILE A 494 -7.36 -0.01 -67.75
N PRO A 495 -6.60 1.10 -67.53
CA PRO A 495 -5.10 1.12 -67.60
C PRO A 495 -4.39 1.86 -66.41
N ALA A 496 -3.24 1.46 -65.84
CA ALA A 496 -1.87 1.12 -66.33
C ALA A 496 -0.86 2.30 -66.14
N PRO A 497 0.50 2.10 -66.00
CA PRO A 497 1.30 0.88 -66.26
C PRO A 497 2.37 0.44 -65.20
N ALA A 498 2.71 -0.86 -65.27
CA ALA A 498 4.02 -1.54 -65.08
C ALA A 498 4.99 -1.26 -63.88
N PRO A 499 5.25 -2.29 -63.05
CA PRO A 499 6.53 -2.56 -62.38
C PRO A 499 7.39 -3.62 -63.12
N ILE A 500 8.66 -3.82 -62.70
CA ILE A 500 9.65 -4.73 -63.35
C ILE A 500 9.96 -5.97 -62.47
N SER A 501 10.58 -7.01 -63.06
CA SER A 501 10.69 -8.38 -62.51
C SER A 501 11.92 -8.67 -61.64
N SER A 502 11.88 -9.82 -60.96
CA SER A 502 12.84 -10.35 -59.97
C SER A 502 14.09 -11.02 -60.56
N LEU A 503 15.20 -11.00 -59.81
CA LEU A 503 16.33 -11.92 -59.96
C LEU A 503 16.92 -12.36 -58.60
N ALA A 504 17.49 -13.58 -58.60
CA ALA A 504 17.82 -14.47 -57.48
C ALA A 504 18.78 -13.98 -56.37
N PRO A 505 18.79 -14.64 -55.19
CA PRO A 505 19.81 -14.49 -54.15
C PRO A 505 21.00 -15.44 -54.32
N VAL A 506 22.20 -15.03 -53.87
CA VAL A 506 23.41 -15.86 -53.69
C VAL A 506 24.14 -15.42 -52.41
N ALA A 507 24.79 -16.34 -51.70
CA ALA A 507 25.29 -16.14 -50.32
C ALA A 507 26.83 -15.99 -50.20
N VAL A 508 27.27 -15.37 -49.10
CA VAL A 508 28.59 -15.59 -48.45
C VAL A 508 28.38 -15.53 -46.92
N ALA A 509 29.18 -16.30 -46.16
CA ALA A 509 29.11 -16.45 -44.71
C ALA A 509 29.99 -15.42 -43.95
N PRO A 510 29.81 -15.23 -42.61
CA PRO A 510 30.41 -14.09 -41.89
C PRO A 510 31.84 -14.33 -41.36
N PRO A 511 32.70 -13.29 -41.31
CA PRO A 511 33.94 -13.27 -40.54
C PRO A 511 33.77 -12.70 -39.12
N VAL A 512 34.64 -13.11 -38.19
CA VAL A 512 34.60 -12.76 -36.76
C VAL A 512 35.46 -11.51 -36.46
N PRO A 513 35.00 -10.55 -35.63
CA PRO A 513 35.83 -9.45 -35.15
C PRO A 513 36.79 -9.87 -34.01
N VAL A 514 38.06 -9.81 -34.36
CA VAL A 514 39.31 -9.99 -33.58
C VAL A 514 39.35 -9.27 -32.21
N ALA A 515 40.09 -9.86 -31.25
CA ALA A 515 40.44 -9.29 -29.93
C ALA A 515 41.95 -8.86 -29.86
N VAL A 516 42.52 -8.66 -28.66
CA VAL A 516 43.96 -8.29 -28.37
C VAL A 516 44.24 -6.77 -28.54
N ALA A 517 44.91 -6.04 -27.63
CA ALA A 517 45.34 -6.29 -26.25
C ALA A 517 45.58 -4.96 -25.47
N ALA A 518 45.81 -5.07 -24.15
CA ALA A 518 46.28 -3.97 -23.30
C ALA A 518 47.81 -4.06 -23.02
N PRO A 519 48.54 -2.94 -22.85
CA PRO A 519 49.95 -2.92 -22.46
C PRO A 519 50.20 -3.33 -20.97
N PRO A 520 51.47 -3.62 -20.59
CA PRO A 520 51.76 -4.46 -19.42
C PRO A 520 52.07 -3.72 -18.10
N ALA A 521 52.03 -4.48 -17.00
CA ALA A 521 52.44 -4.05 -15.66
C ALA A 521 53.97 -4.01 -15.48
N SER A 522 54.43 -3.26 -14.47
CA SER A 522 55.81 -3.29 -13.97
C SER A 522 55.87 -4.01 -12.62
N VAL A 523 56.90 -4.84 -12.41
CA VAL A 523 57.07 -5.67 -11.21
C VAL A 523 58.26 -5.18 -10.40
N PHE A 524 58.10 -5.04 -9.07
CA PHE A 524 59.24 -4.91 -8.15
C PHE A 524 59.07 -5.77 -6.89
N VAL A 525 59.87 -6.85 -6.88
CA VAL A 525 60.55 -7.52 -5.76
C VAL A 525 59.93 -7.45 -4.35
N ALA A 526 59.60 -8.62 -3.80
CA ALA A 526 59.21 -8.80 -2.40
C ALA A 526 60.40 -8.85 -1.42
N ALA A 527 60.16 -8.47 -0.16
CA ALA A 527 61.05 -8.68 0.98
C ALA A 527 60.24 -9.27 2.17
N PRO A 528 60.84 -10.08 3.06
CA PRO A 528 60.10 -10.88 4.03
C PRO A 528 59.68 -10.09 5.29
N ALA A 529 58.50 -10.43 5.84
CA ALA A 529 58.02 -9.93 7.13
C ALA A 529 58.46 -10.84 8.30
N PRO A 530 58.60 -10.31 9.54
CA PRO A 530 58.89 -11.10 10.74
C PRO A 530 57.73 -12.05 11.15
N PRO A 531 57.97 -13.06 12.02
CA PRO A 531 56.98 -14.08 12.34
C PRO A 531 55.80 -13.54 13.18
N VAL A 532 54.61 -14.05 12.88
CA VAL A 532 53.36 -13.74 13.58
C VAL A 532 53.33 -14.38 14.97
N VAL A 533 53.02 -13.59 16.00
CA VAL A 533 52.67 -14.12 17.33
C VAL A 533 51.21 -14.53 17.32
N ALA A 534 50.91 -15.77 17.73
CA ALA A 534 49.54 -16.29 17.69
C ALA A 534 48.61 -15.60 18.69
N ALA A 535 47.47 -15.13 18.21
CA ALA A 535 46.32 -14.71 19.02
C ALA A 535 45.17 -15.72 18.82
N ALA A 536 44.33 -15.90 19.84
CA ALA A 536 43.29 -16.92 19.87
C ALA A 536 42.14 -16.63 18.86
N PRO A 537 41.45 -17.67 18.35
CA PRO A 537 40.29 -17.47 17.49
C PRO A 537 39.14 -16.80 18.24
N ALA A 538 38.51 -15.82 17.61
CA ALA A 538 37.19 -15.31 17.99
C ALA A 538 36.13 -16.44 17.82
N PRO A 539 35.00 -16.40 18.54
CA PRO A 539 33.95 -17.40 18.40
C PRO A 539 33.42 -17.44 16.96
N VAL A 540 33.24 -18.66 16.45
CA VAL A 540 32.66 -18.89 15.12
C VAL A 540 31.18 -18.50 15.17
N ALA A 541 30.77 -17.55 14.33
CA ALA A 541 29.36 -17.23 14.14
C ALA A 541 28.62 -18.50 13.65
N ALA A 542 27.50 -18.83 14.29
CA ALA A 542 26.68 -19.95 13.87
C ALA A 542 26.19 -19.75 12.43
N PRO A 543 26.11 -20.81 11.61
CA PRO A 543 25.46 -20.71 10.30
C PRO A 543 23.98 -20.35 10.52
N ALA A 544 23.51 -19.31 9.83
CA ALA A 544 22.10 -18.91 9.88
C ALA A 544 21.20 -20.09 9.46
N THR A 545 20.18 -20.35 10.26
CA THR A 545 19.22 -21.41 9.98
C THR A 545 18.37 -21.01 8.77
N PRO A 546 18.19 -21.89 7.77
CA PRO A 546 17.17 -21.63 6.76
C PRO A 546 15.81 -21.57 7.47
N TRP A 547 14.99 -20.60 7.05
CA TRP A 547 13.63 -20.37 7.56
C TRP A 547 13.51 -19.76 8.97
N GLU A 548 14.46 -18.92 9.38
CA GLU A 548 14.37 -18.07 10.58
C GLU A 548 13.02 -17.30 10.63
N ASP A 549 12.62 -16.65 9.52
CA ASP A 549 11.35 -15.90 9.39
C ASP A 549 10.11 -16.77 9.64
N GLN A 550 10.15 -18.04 9.21
CA GLN A 550 9.08 -19.02 9.42
C GLN A 550 9.06 -19.55 10.87
N LEU A 551 10.20 -19.64 11.54
CA LEU A 551 10.27 -19.99 12.97
C LEU A 551 9.68 -18.87 13.82
N ASP A 552 10.04 -17.62 13.54
CA ASP A 552 9.48 -16.43 14.18
C ASP A 552 7.96 -16.35 13.94
N SER A 553 7.51 -16.66 12.72
CA SER A 553 6.08 -16.76 12.38
C SER A 553 5.37 -17.82 13.23
N LEU A 554 5.92 -19.03 13.38
CA LEU A 554 5.32 -20.10 14.19
C LEU A 554 5.33 -19.77 15.69
N GLU A 555 6.39 -19.14 16.20
CA GLU A 555 6.47 -18.70 17.60
C GLU A 555 5.45 -17.58 17.89
N SER A 556 5.24 -16.64 16.96
CA SER A 556 4.19 -15.62 17.09
C SER A 556 2.76 -16.19 17.14
N MET A 557 2.55 -17.39 16.59
CA MET A 557 1.29 -18.14 16.65
C MET A 557 1.18 -19.03 17.90
N GLY A 558 2.17 -18.99 18.80
CA GLY A 558 2.18 -19.69 20.09
C GLY A 558 3.00 -20.99 20.12
N PHE A 559 3.63 -21.39 19.00
CA PHE A 559 4.43 -22.61 18.94
C PHE A 559 5.90 -22.30 19.25
N SER A 560 6.28 -22.19 20.52
CA SER A 560 7.63 -21.81 20.95
C SER A 560 8.69 -22.94 20.91
N ASP A 561 8.34 -24.16 20.53
CA ASP A 561 9.31 -25.24 20.30
C ASP A 561 10.00 -25.09 18.94
N ARG A 562 10.98 -24.18 18.88
CA ARG A 562 11.78 -23.95 17.66
C ARG A 562 12.45 -25.21 17.11
N VAL A 563 12.73 -26.23 17.93
CA VAL A 563 13.37 -27.48 17.48
C VAL A 563 12.36 -28.37 16.75
N LYS A 564 11.15 -28.56 17.31
CA LYS A 564 10.06 -29.26 16.61
C LYS A 564 9.67 -28.51 15.34
N ASN A 565 9.52 -27.19 15.43
CA ASN A 565 9.14 -26.34 14.29
C ASN A 565 10.16 -26.42 13.15
N LEU A 566 11.47 -26.32 13.45
CA LEU A 566 12.52 -26.42 12.44
C LEU A 566 12.48 -27.77 11.73
N SER A 567 12.27 -28.88 12.47
CA SER A 567 12.17 -30.21 11.87
C SER A 567 10.94 -30.37 10.94
N LEU A 568 9.82 -29.71 11.26
CA LEU A 568 8.64 -29.68 10.38
C LEU A 568 8.86 -28.76 9.16
N LEU A 569 9.56 -27.64 9.32
CA LEU A 569 9.96 -26.79 8.20
C LEU A 569 11.02 -27.47 7.31
N GLU A 570 11.90 -28.32 7.84
CA GLU A 570 12.76 -29.21 7.07
C GLU A 570 11.93 -30.23 6.27
N ALA A 571 10.97 -30.90 6.92
CA ALA A 571 10.10 -31.89 6.27
C ALA A 571 9.21 -31.29 5.16
N TYR A 572 8.80 -30.02 5.31
CA TYR A 572 7.91 -29.33 4.38
C TYR A 572 8.58 -28.20 3.58
N ASN A 573 9.91 -28.12 3.57
CA ASN A 573 10.70 -27.16 2.80
C ASN A 573 10.22 -25.69 2.98
N GLY A 574 9.96 -25.30 4.22
CA GLY A 574 9.51 -23.95 4.60
C GLY A 574 8.01 -23.66 4.49
N ASP A 575 7.16 -24.64 4.19
CA ASP A 575 5.69 -24.47 4.19
C ASP A 575 5.12 -24.41 5.62
N VAL A 576 4.96 -23.18 6.13
CA VAL A 576 4.38 -22.87 7.44
C VAL A 576 2.97 -23.42 7.60
N SER A 577 2.16 -23.46 6.53
CA SER A 577 0.76 -23.92 6.61
C SER A 577 0.68 -25.42 6.85
N ARG A 578 1.64 -26.20 6.33
CA ARG A 578 1.78 -27.63 6.66
C ARG A 578 2.36 -27.84 8.04
N ALA A 579 3.39 -27.09 8.43
CA ALA A 579 3.95 -27.17 9.77
C ALA A 579 2.87 -26.91 10.85
N LEU A 580 2.00 -25.91 10.67
CA LEU A 580 0.86 -25.63 11.55
C LEU A 580 -0.11 -26.81 11.68
N ASN A 581 -0.45 -27.48 10.57
CA ASN A 581 -1.39 -28.62 10.58
C ASN A 581 -0.83 -29.87 11.29
N ASP A 582 0.48 -29.97 11.49
CA ASP A 582 1.17 -31.02 12.27
C ASP A 582 1.56 -30.56 13.70
N LEU A 583 1.24 -29.30 14.04
CA LEU A 583 1.46 -28.68 15.36
C LEU A 583 0.16 -28.53 16.17
N LEU A 584 -0.99 -28.44 15.50
CA LEU A 584 -2.36 -28.36 16.06
C LEU A 584 -2.93 -29.73 16.44
#